data_AF-A0A9D7LYB2-F1
#
_entry.id   AF-A0A9D7LYB2-F1
#
_cell.length_a   1.000
_cell.length_b   1.000
_cell.length_c   1.000
_cell.angle_alpha   90.00
_cell.angle_beta   90.00
_cell.angle_gamma   90.00
#
_symmetry.space_group_name_H-M   'P 1'
#
loop_
_entity.id
_entity.type
_entity.pdbx_description
1 polymer ?
#
loop_
_entity_poly.entity_id
_entity_poly.type
_entity_poly.pdbx_seq_one_letter_code
_entity_poly.pdbx_strand_id
1 'polypeptide(L)'
;MESILNYNRNVFSIADSSLVLTADNIRFVNESIYTSETIEVNEQVVNEIYLSVIGQEQFQLGDDAINQLEDIAAQCPLAGGNAVFKARAILSLINDELDYNDISICLQAGIILRQIPKKPTARLYPNPANNSVTLVYELPKGSPAELLLFNSTGMLQSKQLLNTEMTQMIFSTEHLTPGVYHYRINSHNEFQLNGKLVIIR
;
A
#
# COMPACT_ATOMS: atom_id res chain seq x y z
N MET A 1 -26.63 20.28 44.23
CA MET A 1 -26.37 19.04 43.48
C MET A 1 -25.92 19.50 42.10
N GLU A 2 -24.61 19.69 41.90
CA GLU A 2 -24.10 20.02 40.57
C GLU A 2 -24.62 18.97 39.59
N SER A 3 -25.27 19.41 38.51
CA SER A 3 -25.86 18.47 37.57
C SER A 3 -24.75 17.64 36.93
N ILE A 4 -25.02 16.37 36.65
CA ILE A 4 -24.10 15.48 35.90
C ILE A 4 -23.63 16.15 34.59
N LEU A 5 -24.47 17.02 34.02
CA LEU A 5 -24.20 17.81 32.83
C LEU A 5 -23.13 18.90 33.04
N ASN A 6 -23.01 19.46 34.25
CA ASN A 6 -21.91 20.35 34.62
C ASN A 6 -20.63 19.57 34.90
N TYR A 7 -20.73 18.43 35.58
CA TYR A 7 -19.57 17.55 35.82
C TYR A 7 -18.95 17.09 34.49
N ASN A 8 -19.76 16.58 33.56
CA ASN A 8 -19.29 16.14 32.25
C ASN A 8 -18.62 17.28 31.46
N ARG A 9 -19.22 18.49 31.46
CA ARG A 9 -18.61 19.66 30.82
C ARG A 9 -17.24 20.00 31.39
N ASN A 10 -17.09 19.95 32.72
CA ASN A 10 -15.81 20.20 33.37
C ASN A 10 -14.77 19.12 33.01
N VAL A 11 -15.16 17.84 32.98
CA VAL A 11 -14.26 16.75 32.61
C VAL A 11 -13.76 16.89 31.16
N PHE A 12 -14.65 17.20 30.20
CA PHE A 12 -14.24 17.44 28.81
C PHE A 12 -13.33 18.66 28.70
N SER A 13 -13.66 19.77 29.36
CA SER A 13 -12.81 20.96 29.36
C SER A 13 -11.40 20.70 29.92
N ILE A 14 -11.26 19.85 30.94
CA ILE A 14 -9.95 19.43 31.48
C ILE A 14 -9.19 18.57 30.48
N ALA A 15 -9.88 17.64 29.79
CA ALA A 15 -9.26 16.81 28.77
C ALA A 15 -8.72 17.67 27.61
N ASP A 16 -9.53 18.60 27.09
CA ASP A 16 -9.14 19.52 26.02
C ASP A 16 -7.93 20.37 26.43
N SER A 17 -7.98 20.94 27.64
CA SER A 17 -6.88 21.76 28.17
C SER A 17 -5.59 20.95 28.35
N SER A 18 -5.71 19.70 28.81
CA SER A 18 -4.55 18.81 28.99
C SER A 18 -3.91 18.45 27.65
N LEU A 19 -4.72 18.24 26.61
CA LEU A 19 -4.26 17.92 25.27
C LEU A 19 -3.47 19.10 24.67
N VAL A 20 -4.03 20.31 24.74
CA VAL A 20 -3.38 21.54 24.27
C VAL A 20 -2.05 21.79 24.98
N LEU A 21 -2.04 21.72 26.32
CA LEU A 21 -0.81 21.91 27.10
C LEU A 21 0.25 20.85 26.79
N THR A 22 -0.16 19.61 26.55
CA THR A 22 0.78 18.54 26.19
C THR A 22 1.39 18.81 24.83
N ALA A 23 0.58 19.19 23.84
CA ALA A 23 1.06 19.54 22.51
C ALA A 23 2.04 20.72 22.54
N ASP A 24 1.72 21.81 23.26
CA ASP A 24 2.62 22.97 23.39
C ASP A 24 3.96 22.60 24.04
N ASN A 25 3.95 21.78 25.10
CA ASN A 25 5.19 21.32 25.71
C ASN A 25 6.06 20.52 24.73
N ILE A 26 5.45 19.65 23.90
CA ILE A 26 6.20 18.87 22.90
C ILE A 26 6.71 19.79 21.78
N ARG A 27 5.95 20.83 21.39
CA ARG A 27 6.40 21.83 20.40
C ARG A 27 7.64 22.57 20.87
N PHE A 28 7.68 23.03 22.12
CA PHE A 28 8.89 23.65 22.68
C PHE A 28 10.10 22.72 22.66
N VAL A 29 9.89 21.43 22.96
CA VAL A 29 10.96 20.43 22.84
C VAL A 29 11.38 20.27 21.38
N ASN A 30 10.44 20.16 20.44
CA ASN A 30 10.69 20.04 19.01
C ASN A 30 11.48 21.22 18.45
N GLU A 31 11.12 22.46 18.80
CA GLU A 31 11.86 23.69 18.44
C GLU A 31 13.28 23.71 19.00
N SER A 32 13.50 23.11 20.17
CA SER A 32 14.84 23.07 20.81
C SER A 32 15.81 22.06 20.18
N ILE A 33 15.31 21.18 19.30
CA ILE A 33 16.15 20.21 18.60
C ILE A 33 16.97 20.95 17.54
N TYR A 34 18.29 20.85 17.64
CA TYR A 34 19.18 21.34 16.59
C TYR A 34 19.09 20.42 15.37
N THR A 35 18.82 21.00 14.20
CA THR A 35 18.71 20.29 12.92
C THR A 35 19.74 20.85 11.94
N SER A 36 20.33 19.98 11.13
CA SER A 36 21.35 20.35 10.14
C SER A 36 21.18 19.64 8.81
N GLU A 37 20.65 18.42 8.84
CA GLU A 37 20.35 17.67 7.63
C GLU A 37 18.92 17.92 7.18
N THR A 38 18.65 17.89 5.87
CA THR A 38 17.31 18.13 5.31
C THR A 38 16.24 17.24 5.95
N ILE A 39 16.57 15.98 6.22
CA ILE A 39 15.64 15.03 6.87
C ILE A 39 15.25 15.51 8.27
N GLU A 40 16.19 16.05 9.03
CA GLU A 40 15.96 16.55 10.39
C GLU A 40 15.11 17.83 10.36
N VAL A 41 15.44 18.75 9.45
CA VAL A 41 14.68 20.00 9.26
C VAL A 41 13.24 19.69 8.87
N ASN A 42 13.03 18.81 7.89
CA ASN A 42 11.69 18.42 7.46
C ASN A 42 10.90 17.78 8.61
N GLU A 43 11.53 16.90 9.39
CA GLU A 43 10.89 16.23 10.52
C GLU A 43 10.47 17.25 11.59
N GLN A 44 11.32 18.21 11.90
CA GLN A 44 11.02 19.30 12.83
C GLN A 44 9.83 20.14 12.36
N VAL A 45 9.81 20.56 11.08
CA VAL A 45 8.71 21.35 10.50
C VAL A 45 7.39 20.57 10.52
N VAL A 46 7.39 19.32 10.07
CA VAL A 46 6.15 18.53 10.00
C VAL A 46 5.61 18.20 11.39
N ASN A 47 6.49 17.93 12.37
CA ASN A 47 6.05 17.72 13.75
C ASN A 47 5.45 18.99 14.34
N GLU A 48 6.02 20.16 14.05
CA GLU A 48 5.49 21.45 14.50
C GLU A 48 4.07 21.70 13.97
N ILE A 49 3.87 21.52 12.67
CA ILE A 49 2.56 21.65 12.03
C ILE A 49 1.57 20.62 12.58
N TYR A 50 1.98 19.35 12.71
CA TYR A 50 1.14 18.31 13.29
C TYR A 50 0.67 18.68 14.71
N LEU A 51 1.58 19.14 15.57
CA LEU A 51 1.27 19.45 16.96
C LEU A 51 0.41 20.71 17.09
N SER A 52 0.58 21.70 16.22
CA SER A 52 -0.24 22.92 16.22
C SER A 52 -1.68 22.70 15.71
N VAL A 53 -1.89 21.69 14.88
CA VAL A 53 -3.20 21.43 14.23
C VAL A 53 -3.85 20.20 14.84
N ILE A 54 -3.32 19.01 14.54
CA ILE A 54 -3.91 17.74 14.96
C ILE A 54 -3.69 17.52 16.46
N GLY A 55 -2.49 17.85 16.95
CA GLY A 55 -2.13 17.70 18.36
C GLY A 55 -2.92 18.61 19.31
N GLN A 56 -3.57 19.65 18.80
CA GLN A 56 -4.43 20.58 19.55
C GLN A 56 -5.92 20.47 19.16
N GLU A 57 -6.27 19.52 18.28
CA GLU A 57 -7.60 19.40 17.66
C GLU A 57 -8.09 20.70 16.96
N GLN A 58 -7.14 21.54 16.54
CA GLN A 58 -7.38 22.71 15.71
C GLN A 58 -7.19 22.32 14.24
N PHE A 59 -8.21 21.72 13.62
CA PHE A 59 -8.16 21.24 12.23
C PHE A 59 -8.19 22.36 11.17
N GLN A 60 -7.57 23.50 11.47
CA GLN A 60 -7.43 24.62 10.55
C GLN A 60 -5.96 24.81 10.22
N LEU A 61 -5.58 24.42 9.00
CA LEU A 61 -4.25 24.66 8.45
C LEU A 61 -4.23 26.04 7.79
N GLY A 62 -3.29 26.88 8.19
CA GLY A 62 -3.03 28.16 7.51
C GLY A 62 -2.27 27.96 6.20
N ASP A 63 -2.37 28.91 5.27
CA ASP A 63 -1.75 28.84 3.95
C ASP A 63 -0.23 28.58 4.02
N ASP A 64 0.47 29.17 5.00
CA ASP A 64 1.91 28.96 5.20
C ASP A 64 2.24 27.50 5.56
N ALA A 65 1.45 26.91 6.47
CA ALA A 65 1.61 25.50 6.85
C ALA A 65 1.31 24.57 5.67
N ILE A 66 0.31 24.89 4.85
CA ILE A 66 0.01 24.13 3.64
C ILE A 66 1.18 24.18 2.67
N ASN A 67 1.72 25.38 2.38
CA ASN A 67 2.86 25.54 1.48
C ASN A 67 4.09 24.76 1.98
N GLN A 68 4.39 24.83 3.29
CA GLN A 68 5.50 24.07 3.88
C GLN A 68 5.29 22.55 3.75
N LEU A 69 4.07 22.07 3.97
CA LEU A 69 3.75 20.65 3.79
C LEU A 69 3.85 20.24 2.32
N GLU A 70 3.39 21.06 1.37
CA GLU A 70 3.48 20.79 -0.06
C GLU A 70 4.94 20.73 -0.53
N ASP A 71 5.76 21.67 -0.09
CA ASP A 71 7.20 21.71 -0.37
C ASP A 71 7.91 20.44 0.14
N ILE A 72 7.55 19.95 1.33
CA ILE A 72 8.12 18.71 1.90
C ILE A 72 7.54 17.47 1.21
N ALA A 73 6.24 17.44 0.95
CA ALA A 73 5.55 16.32 0.32
C ALA A 73 6.04 16.04 -1.11
N ALA A 74 6.46 17.09 -1.82
CA ALA A 74 7.03 17.03 -3.16
C ALA A 74 8.48 16.51 -3.20
N GLN A 75 9.15 16.34 -2.06
CA GLN A 75 10.52 15.81 -2.02
C GLN A 75 10.55 14.29 -2.24
N CYS A 76 11.71 13.78 -2.70
CA CYS A 76 11.96 12.35 -2.72
C CYS A 76 12.05 11.80 -1.29
N PRO A 77 11.30 10.75 -0.90
CA PRO A 77 11.34 10.22 0.46
C PRO A 77 12.72 9.76 0.94
N LEU A 78 13.61 9.35 0.02
CA LEU A 78 14.99 8.96 0.38
C LEU A 78 15.90 10.15 0.67
N ALA A 79 15.55 11.36 0.22
CA ALA A 79 16.30 12.59 0.47
C ALA A 79 15.65 13.44 1.57
N GLY A 80 14.32 13.58 1.52
CA GLY A 80 13.53 14.37 2.48
C GLY A 80 13.10 13.59 3.73
N GLY A 81 13.30 12.27 3.74
CA GLY A 81 13.05 11.40 4.89
C GLY A 81 11.58 11.07 5.15
N ASN A 82 11.30 10.49 6.32
CA ASN A 82 9.95 10.04 6.71
C ASN A 82 8.94 11.20 6.83
N ALA A 83 9.43 12.42 7.09
CA ALA A 83 8.64 13.63 7.11
C ALA A 83 7.84 13.84 5.82
N VAL A 84 8.37 13.39 4.66
CA VAL A 84 7.66 13.43 3.37
C VAL A 84 6.33 12.68 3.44
N PHE A 85 6.31 11.48 4.01
CA PHE A 85 5.08 10.70 4.14
C PHE A 85 4.12 11.30 5.16
N LYS A 86 4.65 11.86 6.26
CA LYS A 86 3.84 12.57 7.25
C LYS A 86 3.16 13.80 6.65
N ALA A 87 3.90 14.60 5.87
CA ALA A 87 3.37 15.78 5.19
C ALA A 87 2.22 15.42 4.24
N ARG A 88 2.41 14.36 3.44
CA ARG A 88 1.36 13.82 2.55
C ARG A 88 0.13 13.35 3.31
N ALA A 89 0.32 12.68 4.46
CA ALA A 89 -0.79 12.25 5.30
C ALA A 89 -1.58 13.44 5.85
N ILE A 90 -0.91 14.51 6.30
CA ILE A 90 -1.59 15.73 6.77
C ILE A 90 -2.34 16.41 5.62
N LEU A 91 -1.72 16.56 4.44
CA LEU A 91 -2.38 17.15 3.27
C LEU A 91 -3.61 16.35 2.81
N SER A 92 -3.60 15.02 2.97
CA SER A 92 -4.75 14.17 2.65
C SER A 92 -6.01 14.47 3.48
N LEU A 93 -5.87 15.16 4.62
CA LEU A 93 -7.02 15.65 5.40
C LEU A 93 -7.74 16.82 4.71
N ILE A 94 -7.06 17.52 3.80
CA ILE A 94 -7.62 18.63 3.01
C ILE A 94 -8.00 18.16 1.61
N ASN A 95 -7.11 17.40 0.96
CA ASN A 95 -7.29 16.91 -0.40
C ASN A 95 -6.72 15.49 -0.54
N ASP A 96 -7.60 14.50 -0.61
CA ASP A 96 -7.26 13.08 -0.75
C ASP A 96 -7.02 12.65 -2.21
N GLU A 97 -7.19 13.55 -3.18
CA GLU A 97 -6.89 13.29 -4.59
C GLU A 97 -5.40 13.49 -4.94
N LEU A 98 -4.58 13.97 -4.00
CA LEU A 98 -3.15 14.17 -4.21
C LEU A 98 -2.39 12.84 -4.31
N ASP A 99 -1.87 12.53 -5.50
CA ASP A 99 -1.03 11.36 -5.75
C ASP A 99 0.43 11.75 -6.01
N TYR A 100 1.36 10.99 -5.43
CA TYR A 100 2.79 11.26 -5.47
C TYR A 100 3.53 10.07 -6.09
N ASN A 101 4.03 10.28 -7.30
CA ASN A 101 4.84 9.27 -7.99
C ASN A 101 6.29 9.32 -7.50
N ASP A 102 6.58 8.59 -6.41
CA ASP A 102 7.91 8.56 -5.78
C ASP A 102 9.03 8.13 -6.75
N ILE A 103 8.73 7.28 -7.74
CA ILE A 103 9.71 6.90 -8.76
C ILE A 103 10.12 8.12 -9.58
N SER A 104 9.15 8.91 -10.01
CA SER A 104 9.41 10.10 -10.83
C SER A 104 10.03 11.22 -10.01
N ILE A 105 9.54 11.47 -8.80
CA ILE A 105 10.06 12.48 -7.87
C ILE A 105 11.52 12.17 -7.52
N CYS A 106 11.81 10.93 -7.11
CA CYS A 106 13.18 10.53 -6.79
C CYS A 106 14.11 10.55 -8.00
N LEU A 107 13.62 10.18 -9.18
CA LEU A 107 14.42 10.27 -10.41
C LEU A 107 14.83 11.71 -10.72
N GLN A 108 13.94 12.69 -10.52
CA GLN A 108 14.26 14.11 -10.69
C GLN A 108 15.31 14.60 -9.70
N ALA A 109 15.34 14.02 -8.50
CA ALA A 109 16.38 14.25 -7.49
C ALA A 109 17.69 13.46 -7.76
N GLY A 110 17.80 12.75 -8.89
CA GLY A 110 18.97 11.94 -9.24
C GLY A 110 19.05 10.59 -8.50
N ILE A 111 17.99 10.20 -7.81
CA ILE A 111 17.92 8.95 -7.03
C ILE A 111 17.12 7.91 -7.81
N ILE A 112 17.81 6.86 -8.26
CA ILE A 112 17.17 5.77 -8.99
C ILE A 112 16.71 4.70 -8.01
N LEU A 113 15.39 4.55 -7.87
CA LEU A 113 14.80 3.46 -7.10
C LEU A 113 14.95 2.14 -7.84
N ARG A 114 15.43 1.10 -7.13
CA ARG A 114 15.45 -0.25 -7.69
C ARG A 114 14.02 -0.76 -7.80
N GLN A 115 13.52 -0.89 -9.02
CA GLN A 115 12.29 -1.62 -9.27
C GLN A 115 12.56 -3.11 -9.10
N ILE A 116 11.94 -3.72 -8.09
CA ILE A 116 11.90 -5.18 -7.99
C ILE A 116 10.87 -5.62 -9.03
N PRO A 117 11.26 -6.41 -10.05
CA PRO A 117 10.30 -6.87 -11.05
C PRO A 117 9.16 -7.61 -10.35
N LYS A 118 7.92 -7.21 -10.65
CA LYS A 118 6.72 -7.84 -10.09
C LYS A 118 6.79 -9.32 -10.43
N LYS A 119 6.89 -10.18 -9.41
CA LYS A 119 6.96 -11.62 -9.64
C LYS A 119 5.65 -12.07 -10.29
N PRO A 120 5.70 -12.94 -11.30
CA PRO A 120 4.49 -13.47 -11.90
C PRO A 120 3.67 -14.19 -10.83
N THR A 121 2.35 -14.05 -10.90
CA THR A 121 1.43 -14.71 -9.96
C THR A 121 0.35 -15.46 -10.71
N ALA A 122 -0.13 -16.55 -10.10
CA ALA A 122 -1.24 -17.32 -10.63
C ALA A 122 -1.99 -18.02 -9.49
N ARG A 123 -3.31 -18.00 -9.55
CA ARG A 123 -4.20 -18.66 -8.59
C ARG A 123 -5.43 -19.20 -9.31
N LEU A 124 -5.89 -20.37 -8.88
CA LEU A 124 -7.11 -21.00 -9.37
C LEU A 124 -8.23 -20.86 -8.34
N TYR A 125 -9.42 -20.47 -8.76
CA TYR A 125 -10.63 -20.46 -7.93
C TYR A 125 -11.89 -20.88 -8.70
N PRO A 126 -12.85 -21.56 -8.06
CA PRO A 126 -12.76 -22.09 -6.71
C PRO A 126 -11.79 -23.28 -6.63
N ASN A 127 -11.20 -23.50 -5.45
CA ASN A 127 -10.38 -24.67 -5.16
C ASN A 127 -10.73 -25.15 -3.74
N PRO A 128 -11.53 -26.23 -3.58
CA PRO A 128 -11.88 -27.20 -4.62
C PRO A 128 -12.83 -26.69 -5.72
N ALA A 129 -12.63 -27.16 -6.96
CA ALA A 129 -13.46 -26.88 -8.13
C ALA A 129 -14.49 -28.01 -8.36
N ASN A 130 -15.60 -27.68 -9.04
CA ASN A 130 -16.63 -28.64 -9.42
C ASN A 130 -16.68 -28.86 -10.94
N ASN A 131 -17.34 -27.96 -11.68
CA ASN A 131 -17.48 -28.03 -13.14
C ASN A 131 -16.53 -27.10 -13.90
N SER A 132 -16.05 -26.03 -13.25
CA SER A 132 -15.17 -25.04 -13.88
C SER A 132 -14.25 -24.42 -12.85
N VAL A 133 -13.13 -23.87 -13.35
CA VAL A 133 -12.20 -23.10 -12.53
C VAL A 133 -11.74 -21.87 -13.32
N THR A 134 -11.51 -20.79 -12.58
CA THR A 134 -10.95 -19.54 -13.08
C THR A 134 -9.49 -19.47 -12.66
N LEU A 135 -8.60 -19.32 -13.64
CA LEU A 135 -7.21 -18.94 -13.44
C LEU A 135 -7.13 -17.42 -13.47
N VAL A 136 -6.75 -16.80 -12.35
CA VAL A 136 -6.30 -15.40 -12.31
C VAL A 136 -4.79 -15.39 -12.27
N TYR A 137 -4.19 -14.62 -13.16
CA TYR A 137 -2.76 -14.56 -13.34
C TYR A 137 -2.29 -13.16 -13.74
N GLU A 138 -1.06 -12.84 -13.33
CA GLU A 138 -0.34 -11.65 -13.77
C GLU A 138 1.01 -12.10 -14.31
N LEU A 139 1.22 -11.92 -15.62
CA LEU A 139 2.46 -12.28 -16.30
C LEU A 139 3.18 -11.02 -16.78
N PRO A 140 4.52 -11.05 -16.91
CA PRO A 140 5.25 -10.00 -17.59
C PRO A 140 4.73 -9.78 -19.02
N LYS A 141 4.68 -8.52 -19.46
CA LYS A 141 4.22 -8.18 -20.81
C LYS A 141 5.17 -8.77 -21.86
N GLY A 142 4.60 -9.40 -22.89
CA GLY A 142 5.38 -9.99 -23.99
C GLY A 142 5.95 -11.38 -23.71
N SER A 143 5.61 -11.98 -22.57
CA SER A 143 6.06 -13.32 -22.17
C SER A 143 4.99 -14.39 -22.41
N PRO A 144 4.95 -15.06 -23.58
CA PRO A 144 3.96 -16.11 -23.84
C PRO A 144 4.16 -17.27 -22.87
N ALA A 145 3.09 -17.63 -22.15
CA ALA A 145 3.11 -18.70 -21.17
C ALA A 145 2.08 -19.78 -21.47
N GLU A 146 2.34 -21.00 -21.00
CA GLU A 146 1.43 -22.13 -21.16
C GLU A 146 1.02 -22.66 -19.79
N LEU A 147 -0.29 -22.87 -19.58
CA LEU A 147 -0.83 -23.63 -18.46
C LEU A 147 -0.81 -25.11 -18.81
N LEU A 148 -0.19 -25.91 -17.95
CA LEU A 148 -0.09 -27.36 -18.03
C LEU A 148 -0.75 -27.96 -16.79
N LEU A 149 -1.72 -28.85 -16.97
CA LEU A 149 -2.39 -29.55 -15.87
C LEU A 149 -2.01 -31.02 -15.85
N PHE A 150 -1.55 -31.52 -14.71
CA PHE A 150 -1.11 -32.88 -14.50
C PHE A 150 -2.00 -33.58 -13.47
N ASN A 151 -2.28 -34.86 -13.68
CA ASN A 151 -2.93 -35.69 -12.65
C ASN A 151 -1.94 -36.06 -11.52
N SER A 152 -2.42 -36.77 -10.50
CA SER A 152 -1.60 -37.23 -9.36
C SER A 152 -0.42 -38.14 -9.73
N THR A 153 -0.47 -38.78 -10.90
CA THR A 153 0.63 -39.61 -11.43
C THR A 153 1.63 -38.84 -12.30
N GLY A 154 1.41 -37.52 -12.50
CA GLY A 154 2.28 -36.67 -13.34
C GLY A 154 1.98 -36.73 -14.83
N MET A 155 0.87 -37.37 -15.26
CA MET A 155 0.45 -37.35 -16.66
C MET A 155 -0.23 -36.04 -17.01
N LEU A 156 0.13 -35.45 -18.15
CA LEU A 156 -0.48 -34.23 -18.69
C LEU A 156 -1.92 -34.50 -19.15
N GLN A 157 -2.86 -33.70 -18.64
CA GLN A 157 -4.31 -33.79 -18.91
C GLN A 157 -4.82 -32.63 -19.76
N SER A 158 -4.23 -31.44 -19.60
CA SER A 158 -4.61 -30.25 -20.37
C SER A 158 -3.41 -29.33 -20.57
N LYS A 159 -3.41 -28.65 -21.73
CA LYS A 159 -2.42 -27.64 -22.11
C LYS A 159 -3.17 -26.46 -22.75
N GLN A 160 -2.94 -25.26 -22.24
CA GLN A 160 -3.58 -24.02 -22.72
C GLN A 160 -2.57 -22.89 -22.84
N LEU A 161 -2.67 -22.10 -23.91
CA LEU A 161 -1.86 -20.88 -24.07
C LEU A 161 -2.49 -19.75 -23.27
N LEU A 162 -1.67 -19.02 -22.49
CA LEU A 162 -2.08 -17.85 -21.74
C LEU A 162 -1.80 -16.60 -22.56
N ASN A 163 -2.76 -15.67 -22.55
CA ASN A 163 -2.61 -14.38 -23.19
C ASN A 163 -2.05 -13.38 -22.17
N THR A 164 -0.97 -12.67 -22.54
CA THR A 164 -0.36 -11.64 -21.69
C THR A 164 -1.21 -10.39 -21.49
N GLU A 165 -2.25 -10.20 -22.32
CA GLU A 165 -3.19 -9.07 -22.21
C GLU A 165 -4.38 -9.37 -21.30
N MET A 166 -4.64 -10.65 -21.00
CA MET A 166 -5.72 -11.06 -20.10
C MET A 166 -5.17 -11.29 -18.69
N THR A 167 -5.98 -10.97 -17.69
CA THR A 167 -5.68 -11.22 -16.27
C THR A 167 -6.39 -12.46 -15.73
N GLN A 168 -7.31 -13.03 -16.52
CA GLN A 168 -8.07 -14.20 -16.13
C GLN A 168 -8.47 -15.08 -17.32
N MET A 169 -8.64 -16.37 -17.05
CA MET A 169 -9.15 -17.36 -18.00
C MET A 169 -10.02 -18.38 -17.26
N ILE A 170 -11.17 -18.74 -17.84
CA ILE A 170 -12.05 -19.79 -17.30
C ILE A 170 -11.89 -21.04 -18.17
N PHE A 171 -11.79 -22.21 -17.55
CA PHE A 171 -11.84 -23.48 -18.25
C PHE A 171 -12.69 -24.53 -17.51
N SER A 172 -13.29 -25.44 -18.29
CA SER A 172 -14.12 -26.53 -17.77
C SER A 172 -13.26 -27.65 -17.18
N THR A 173 -13.72 -28.18 -16.05
CA THR A 173 -13.15 -29.35 -15.36
C THR A 173 -14.05 -30.58 -15.45
N GLU A 174 -15.13 -30.53 -16.25
CA GLU A 174 -16.11 -31.63 -16.36
C GLU A 174 -15.51 -32.93 -16.90
N HIS A 175 -14.55 -32.83 -17.83
CA HIS A 175 -13.89 -33.99 -18.42
C HIS A 175 -12.82 -34.62 -17.52
N LEU A 176 -12.46 -33.97 -16.41
CA LEU A 176 -11.45 -34.46 -15.47
C LEU A 176 -12.12 -35.34 -14.41
N THR A 177 -11.44 -36.35 -13.88
CA THR A 177 -11.98 -37.14 -12.76
C THR A 177 -11.81 -36.40 -11.43
N PRO A 178 -12.67 -36.60 -10.42
CA PRO A 178 -12.48 -36.02 -9.09
C PRO A 178 -11.14 -36.47 -8.50
N GLY A 179 -10.40 -35.55 -7.89
CA GLY A 179 -9.07 -35.83 -7.39
C GLY A 179 -8.16 -34.60 -7.30
N VAL A 180 -6.88 -34.86 -7.06
CA VAL A 180 -5.84 -33.83 -6.95
C VAL A 180 -5.06 -33.73 -8.25
N TYR A 181 -4.94 -32.50 -8.74
CA TYR A 181 -4.17 -32.13 -9.91
C TYR A 181 -3.10 -31.12 -9.55
N HIS A 182 -1.99 -31.16 -10.27
CA HIS A 182 -0.92 -30.16 -10.18
C HIS A 182 -0.93 -29.35 -11.46
N TYR A 183 -0.94 -28.04 -11.35
CA TYR A 183 -0.77 -27.17 -12.51
C TYR A 183 0.61 -26.53 -12.50
N ARG A 184 1.13 -26.29 -13.69
CA ARG A 184 2.37 -25.57 -13.95
C ARG A 184 2.10 -24.50 -15.00
N ILE A 185 2.62 -23.30 -14.79
CA ILE A 185 2.64 -22.25 -15.80
C ILE A 185 4.08 -21.98 -16.15
N ASN A 186 4.44 -22.18 -17.42
CA ASN A 186 5.78 -21.98 -17.93
C ASN A 186 5.77 -20.87 -18.97
N SER A 187 6.60 -19.84 -18.78
CA SER A 187 7.05 -18.95 -19.86
C SER A 187 8.44 -19.40 -20.28
N HIS A 188 8.71 -19.46 -21.59
CA HIS A 188 9.93 -20.00 -22.20
C HIS A 188 11.22 -19.52 -21.49
N ASN A 189 11.69 -20.29 -20.50
CA ASN A 189 12.85 -20.02 -19.64
C ASN A 189 12.84 -18.77 -18.74
N GLU A 190 11.75 -17.99 -18.66
CA GLU A 190 11.73 -16.79 -17.81
C GLU A 190 11.23 -17.06 -16.40
N PHE A 191 10.17 -17.86 -16.27
CA PHE A 191 9.59 -18.19 -14.98
C PHE A 191 8.77 -19.48 -15.05
N GLN A 192 8.61 -20.08 -13.87
CA GLN A 192 7.74 -21.22 -13.65
C GLN A 192 6.91 -20.98 -12.39
N LEU A 193 5.59 -21.09 -12.53
CA LEU A 193 4.65 -21.13 -11.40
C LEU A 193 4.09 -22.53 -11.27
N ASN A 194 3.83 -22.95 -10.04
CA ASN A 194 3.21 -24.25 -9.76
C ASN A 194 2.12 -24.09 -8.70
N GLY A 195 1.11 -24.94 -8.76
CA GLY A 195 0.10 -25.02 -7.71
C GLY A 195 -0.73 -26.29 -7.79
N LYS A 196 -1.74 -26.36 -6.91
CA LYS A 196 -2.65 -27.51 -6.79
C LYS A 196 -4.07 -27.10 -7.18
N LEU A 197 -4.76 -27.99 -7.86
CA LEU A 197 -6.20 -27.92 -8.10
C LEU A 197 -6.83 -29.19 -7.52
N VAL A 198 -7.83 -29.03 -6.67
CA VAL A 198 -8.65 -30.14 -6.14
C VAL A 198 -9.99 -30.08 -6.86
N ILE A 199 -10.45 -31.21 -7.38
CA ILE A 199 -11.77 -31.32 -7.99
C ILE A 199 -12.64 -32.23 -7.13
N ILE A 200 -13.79 -31.71 -6.69
CA ILE A 200 -14.82 -32.44 -5.94
C ILE A 200 -16.12 -32.42 -6.74
N ARG A 201 -16.91 -33.51 -6.65
CA ARG A 201 -18.24 -33.63 -7.27
C ARG A 201 -19.21 -34.19 -6.25
#